data_AF-A0A9D4J807-F1
#
_entry.id   AF-A0A9D4J807-F1
#
_cell.length_a   1.000
_cell.length_b   1.000
_cell.length_c   1.000
_cell.angle_alpha   90.00
_cell.angle_beta   90.00
_cell.angle_gamma   90.00
#
_symmetry.space_group_name_H-M   'P 1'
#
loop_
_entity.id
_entity.type
_entity.pdbx_description
1 polymer ?
#
loop_
_entity_poly.entity_id
_entity_poly.type
_entity_poly.pdbx_seq_one_letter_code
_entity_poly.pdbx_strand_id
1 'polypeptide(L)' 'MLKKAGTLQPPSGEIKLKIPDGVHVTASGQVLVCCRGSNEIVQLDSKGKEILARFSVSRTPRCQWGESRGQN' A
#
# COMPACT_ATOMS: atom_id res chain seq x y z
N MET A 1 -37.21 14.53 12.53
CA MET A 1 -36.69 13.70 11.42
C MET A 1 -35.64 12.74 11.96
N LEU A 2 -35.93 11.44 12.05
CA LEU A 2 -34.92 10.44 12.45
C LEU A 2 -34.11 10.02 11.23
N LYS A 3 -32.79 10.25 11.25
CA LYS A 3 -31.88 9.66 10.26
C LYS A 3 -31.63 8.21 10.67
N LYS A 4 -32.06 7.27 9.83
CA LYS A 4 -31.81 5.83 9.96
C LYS A 4 -30.30 5.64 10.05
N ALA A 5 -29.80 4.99 11.11
CA ALA A 5 -28.41 4.57 11.19
C ALA A 5 -28.19 3.53 10.08
N GLY A 6 -27.60 3.96 8.96
CA GLY A 6 -27.19 3.04 7.91
C GLY A 6 -26.18 2.06 8.51
N THR A 7 -26.36 0.77 8.24
CA THR A 7 -25.31 -0.22 8.46
C THR A 7 -24.04 0.30 7.81
N LEU A 8 -22.96 0.46 8.59
CA LEU A 8 -21.64 0.76 8.04
C LEU A 8 -21.22 -0.47 7.23
N GLN A 9 -21.62 -0.55 5.96
CA GLN A 9 -20.99 -1.46 5.04
C GLN A 9 -19.52 -1.02 4.96
N PRO A 10 -18.55 -1.91 5.24
CA PRO A 10 -17.17 -1.58 4.94
C PRO A 10 -17.11 -1.16 3.47
N PRO A 11 -16.38 -0.09 3.15
CA PRO A 11 -16.37 0.45 1.79
C PRO A 11 -16.05 -0.68 0.81
N SER A 12 -16.97 -0.92 -0.14
CA SER A 12 -16.84 -1.96 -1.16
C SER A 12 -15.72 -1.56 -2.14
N GLY A 13 -14.50 -1.86 -1.75
CA GLY A 13 -13.28 -1.48 -2.46
C GLY A 13 -12.03 -1.75 -1.63
N GLU A 14 -12.04 -2.76 -0.77
CA GLU A 14 -10.90 -3.08 0.08
C GLU A 14 -9.75 -3.67 -0.75
N ILE A 15 -8.59 -3.04 -0.67
CA ILE A 15 -7.36 -3.55 -1.27
C ILE A 15 -6.76 -4.61 -0.35
N LYS A 16 -6.72 -5.85 -0.83
CA LYS A 16 -6.10 -6.96 -0.10
C LYS A 16 -4.59 -6.97 -0.33
N LEU A 17 -3.83 -6.84 0.75
CA LEU A 17 -2.37 -6.90 0.79
C LEU A 17 -1.92 -8.09 1.63
N LYS A 18 -0.87 -8.82 1.20
CA LYS A 18 -0.34 -9.97 1.92
C LYS A 18 0.97 -9.61 2.61
N ILE A 19 0.94 -9.54 3.95
CA ILE A 19 2.09 -9.20 4.81
C ILE A 19 2.75 -7.90 4.31
N PRO A 20 2.03 -6.76 4.33
CA PRO A 20 2.61 -5.46 4.00
C PRO A 20 3.72 -5.13 5.02
N ASP A 21 4.89 -4.76 4.53
CA ASP A 21 6.08 -4.52 5.37
C ASP A 21 6.56 -3.08 5.37
N GLY A 22 6.20 -2.31 4.34
CA GLY A 22 6.49 -0.89 4.31
C GLY A 22 5.76 -0.15 3.22
N VAL A 23 5.76 1.16 3.37
CA VAL A 23 5.06 2.10 2.50
C VAL A 23 5.98 3.24 2.11
N HIS A 24 5.87 3.71 0.88
CA HIS A 24 6.54 4.91 0.40
C HIS A 24 5.54 5.76 -0.40
N VAL A 25 5.62 7.08 -0.27
CA VAL A 25 4.80 8.01 -1.04
C VAL A 25 5.69 8.72 -2.03
N THR A 26 5.34 8.66 -3.32
CA THR A 26 6.10 9.34 -4.38
C THR A 26 5.86 10.85 -4.33
N ALA A 27 6.71 11.65 -4.97
CA ALA A 27 6.51 13.10 -5.09
C ALA A 27 5.21 13.47 -5.83
N SER A 28 4.69 12.59 -6.68
CA SER A 28 3.39 12.73 -7.35
C SER A 28 2.20 12.29 -6.46
N GLY A 29 2.47 11.88 -5.23
CA GLY A 29 1.46 11.51 -4.23
C GLY A 29 1.01 10.06 -4.29
N GLN A 30 1.57 9.21 -5.15
CA GLN A 30 1.18 7.80 -5.26
C GLN A 30 1.76 6.99 -4.11
N VAL A 31 1.03 5.97 -3.66
CA VAL A 31 1.44 5.15 -2.51
C VAL A 31 1.97 3.80 -3.00
N LEU A 32 3.23 3.50 -2.71
CA LEU A 32 3.86 2.21 -2.99
C LEU A 32 3.88 1.39 -1.71
N VAL A 33 3.34 0.18 -1.76
CA VAL A 33 3.30 -0.75 -0.62
C VAL A 33 4.09 -2.02 -0.95
N CYS A 34 5.07 -2.35 -0.12
CA CYS A 34 5.86 -3.58 -0.23
C CYS A 34 5.11 -4.74 0.43
N CYS A 35 4.66 -5.71 -0.36
CA CYS A 35 3.94 -6.89 0.12
C CYS A 35 4.85 -8.12 0.11
N ARG A 36 5.31 -8.55 1.29
CA ARG A 36 6.21 -9.70 1.41
C ARG A 36 5.53 -11.03 1.14
N GLY A 37 4.26 -11.17 1.52
CA GLY A 37 3.52 -12.42 1.38
C GLY A 37 3.15 -12.75 -0.07
N SER A 38 3.28 -11.79 -0.98
CA SER A 38 3.03 -11.97 -2.42
C SER A 38 4.23 -11.63 -3.31
N ASN A 39 5.38 -11.27 -2.71
CA ASN A 39 6.57 -10.82 -3.44
C ASN A 39 6.24 -9.75 -4.50
N GLU A 40 5.45 -8.75 -4.12
CA GLU A 40 5.01 -7.70 -5.02
C GLU A 40 5.10 -6.32 -4.38
N ILE A 41 5.23 -5.29 -5.21
CA ILE A 41 5.02 -3.90 -4.84
C ILE A 41 3.67 -3.47 -5.43
N VAL A 42 2.77 -2.99 -4.58
CA VAL A 42 1.45 -2.50 -4.99
C VAL A 42 1.49 -0.99 -5.03
N GLN A 43 1.16 -0.41 -6.18
CA GLN A 43 1.05 1.03 -6.37
C GLN A 43 -0.41 1.45 -6.31
N LEU A 44 -0.71 2.40 -5.44
CA LEU A 44 -2.04 2.94 -5.22
C LEU A 44 -2.12 4.41 -5.65
N ASP A 45 -3.35 4.86 -5.87
CA ASP A 45 -3.64 6.28 -6.03
C ASP A 45 -3.23 7.09 -4.78
N SER A 46 -3.27 8.41 -4.91
CA SER A 46 -2.90 9.31 -3.81
C SER A 46 -3.83 9.32 -2.61
N LYS A 47 -4.96 8.61 -2.71
CA LYS A 47 -5.92 8.41 -1.61
C LYS A 47 -5.81 7.01 -1.01
N GLY A 48 -4.91 6.16 -1.53
CA GLY A 48 -4.79 4.76 -1.15
C GLY A 48 -6.02 3.91 -1.47
N LYS A 49 -6.89 4.35 -2.40
CA LYS A 49 -8.20 3.74 -2.64
C LYS A 49 -8.19 2.76 -3.81
N GLU A 50 -7.44 3.06 -4.86
CA GLU A 50 -7.39 2.26 -6.08
C GLU A 50 -5.98 1.75 -6.36
N ILE A 51 -5.89 0.54 -6.94
CA ILE A 51 -4.61 -0.02 -7.41
C ILE A 51 -4.35 0.49 -8.81
N LEU A 52 -3.25 1.21 -8.98
CA LEU A 52 -2.77 1.67 -10.28
C LEU A 52 -1.91 0.62 -10.96
N ALA A 53 -1.07 -0.10 -10.19
CA ALA A 53 -0.20 -1.14 -10.73
C ALA A 53 0.24 -2.15 -9.65
N ARG A 54 0.71 -3.31 -10.12
CA ARG A 54 1.40 -4.34 -9.31
C ARG A 54 2.70 -4.72 -9.99
N PHE A 55 3.78 -4.73 -9.23
CA PHE A 55 5.11 -5.11 -9.70
C PHE A 55 5.57 -6.36 -8.96
N SER A 56 5.58 -7.50 -9.65
CA SER A 56 6.16 -8.72 -9.11
C SER A 56 7.67 -8.59 -9.01
N VAL A 57 8.24 -9.01 -7.88
CA VAL A 57 9.68 -9.00 -7.63
C VAL A 57 10.17 -10.41 -7.33
N SER A 58 11.42 -10.72 -7.70
CA SER A 58 11.99 -12.06 -7.56
C SER A 58 12.39 -12.44 -6.12
N ARG A 59 12.47 -11.45 -5.23
CA ARG A 59 12.81 -11.60 -3.81
C ARG A 59 11.87 -10.78 -2.96
N THR A 60 11.81 -11.07 -1.67
CA THR A 60 10.92 -10.39 -0.72
C THR A 60 11.15 -8.88 -0.75
N PRO A 61 10.18 -8.06 -1.19
CA PRO A 61 10.36 -6.63 -1.32
C PRO A 61 10.58 -6.01 0.06
N ARG A 62 11.56 -5.11 0.17
CA ARG A 62 11.81 -4.30 1.36
C ARG A 62 11.74 -2.83 0.99
N CYS A 63 10.80 -2.13 1.60
CA CYS A 63 10.75 -0.68 1.52
C CYS A 63 11.85 -0.15 2.47
N GLN A 64 13.04 0.14 1.92
CA GLN A 64 14.12 0.75 2.68
C GLN A 64 13.99 2.27 2.59
N TRP A 65 13.70 2.93 3.70
CA TRP A 65 13.93 4.37 3.81
C TRP A 65 15.43 4.60 3.70
N GLY A 66 15.85 5.45 2.76
CA GLY A 66 17.24 5.82 2.56
C GLY A 66 17.75 6.67 3.71
N GLU A 67 17.94 6.08 4.88
CA GLU A 67 19.09 6.46 5.68
C GLU A 67 20.25 5.70 5.04
N SER A 68 21.15 6.42 4.37
CA SER A 68 22.44 5.86 4.02
C SER A 68 23.03 5.36 5.33
N ARG A 69 22.93 4.07 5.62
CA ARG A 69 23.73 3.47 6.67
C ARG A 69 25.16 3.68 6.20
N GLY A 70 25.79 4.74 6.72
CA GLY A 70 27.22 4.86 6.75
C GLY A 70 27.73 3.54 7.32
N GLN A 71 28.28 2.72 6.44
CA GLN A 71 29.06 1.57 6.84
C GLN A 71 30.34 2.19 7.39
N ASN A 72 30.39 2.35 8.71
CA ASN A 72 31.62 2.59 9.45
C ASN A 72 32.33 1.24 9.65
#